data_AF-A0A2N8TFY2-F1
#
_entry.id   AF-A0A2N8TFY2-F1
#
_cell.length_a   1.000
_cell.length_b   1.000
_cell.length_c   1.000
_cell.angle_alpha   90.00
_cell.angle_beta   90.00
_cell.angle_gamma   90.00
#
_symmetry.space_group_name_H-M   'P 1'
#
loop_
_entity.id
_entity.type
_entity.pdbx_description
1 polymer ?
#
loop_
_entity_poly.entity_id
_entity_poly.type
_entity_poly.pdbx_seq_one_letter_code
_entity_poly.pdbx_strand_id
1 'polypeptide(L)'
;MEEARKVRLGKRPVPSTPTDDQTTQLAESAWAIVLFCVACGAVGGVLLPLLARWLLTLPWAPLEGPAELLTSVPEPALTLGTITVGVLGGLLLGFTAAHESLSVRVRDTHVTLAFRDGSQEFTREEISVFFRDGKQLVLLGPDGMELAREHCGLPWRRLADALAEHGHAWAEEDPYRAEFRRWVPGTPGLPEGADALLRARAQARKHEDDAKDARELRGELLRLGVVVRDEEKRQYWRLVRRD
;
A
#
# COMPACT_ATOMS: atom_id res chain seq x y z
N MET A 1 -24.62 47.73 7.78
CA MET A 1 -25.06 47.31 6.44
C MET A 1 -23.79 47.12 5.61
N GLU A 2 -22.97 46.11 5.86
CA GLU A 2 -23.26 44.67 5.72
C GLU A 2 -23.83 44.37 4.34
N GLU A 3 -22.96 43.98 3.41
CA GLU A 3 -23.23 42.83 2.55
C GLU A 3 -21.91 42.14 2.17
N ALA A 4 -21.86 40.85 2.50
CA ALA A 4 -20.76 39.95 2.32
C ALA A 4 -20.63 39.54 0.84
N ARG A 5 -19.44 39.70 0.26
CA ARG A 5 -19.10 39.07 -1.02
C ARG A 5 -18.23 37.83 -0.78
N LYS A 6 -18.90 36.67 -0.81
CA LYS A 6 -18.30 35.33 -0.86
C LYS A 6 -17.22 35.26 -1.95
N VAL A 7 -15.98 35.02 -1.58
CA VAL A 7 -14.90 34.63 -2.51
C VAL A 7 -14.89 33.11 -2.59
N ARG A 8 -15.42 32.56 -3.70
CA ARG A 8 -15.15 31.18 -4.10
C ARG A 8 -13.71 31.13 -4.62
N LEU A 9 -12.80 30.48 -3.89
CA LEU A 9 -11.51 30.08 -4.46
C LEU A 9 -11.74 28.89 -5.40
N GLY A 10 -12.02 29.22 -6.66
CA GLY A 10 -11.97 28.27 -7.76
C GLY A 10 -10.55 27.78 -7.97
N LYS A 11 -10.40 26.45 -8.01
CA LYS A 11 -9.24 25.70 -8.48
C LYS A 11 -8.77 26.28 -9.81
N ARG A 12 -7.61 26.93 -9.85
CA ARG A 12 -6.99 27.39 -11.10
C ARG A 12 -6.48 26.15 -11.86
N PRO A 13 -6.89 25.93 -13.12
CA PRO A 13 -6.19 24.99 -13.99
C PRO A 13 -4.82 25.58 -14.32
N VAL A 14 -3.75 24.83 -14.00
CA VAL A 14 -2.39 25.13 -14.45
C VAL A 14 -2.33 24.88 -15.97
N PRO A 15 -1.82 25.82 -16.78
CA PRO A 15 -1.69 25.62 -18.22
C PRO A 15 -0.59 24.59 -18.50
N SER A 16 -0.96 23.48 -19.14
CA SER A 16 -0.02 22.50 -19.67
C SER A 16 0.56 23.01 -20.99
N THR A 17 1.78 23.54 -20.94
CA THR A 17 2.67 23.67 -22.12
C THR A 17 3.15 22.28 -22.54
N PRO A 18 3.09 21.91 -23.83
CA PRO A 18 3.67 20.68 -24.32
C PRO A 18 5.15 20.93 -24.57
N THR A 19 5.96 20.75 -23.54
CA THR A 19 7.38 20.42 -23.73
C THR A 19 7.45 18.90 -23.72
N ASP A 20 8.24 18.35 -24.64
CA ASP A 20 8.55 16.93 -24.81
C ASP A 20 9.27 16.41 -23.55
N ASP A 21 8.54 16.31 -22.44
CA ASP A 21 8.98 15.81 -21.13
C ASP A 21 8.67 14.32 -21.14
N GLN A 22 9.71 13.49 -21.30
CA GLN A 22 9.55 12.04 -21.34
C GLN A 22 8.92 11.61 -20.00
N THR A 23 7.61 11.37 -20.02
CA THR A 23 6.87 11.02 -18.83
C THR A 23 6.73 9.51 -18.81
N THR A 24 7.51 8.83 -17.98
CA THR A 24 7.33 7.39 -17.77
C THR A 24 6.33 7.19 -16.64
N GLN A 25 5.13 6.77 -17.00
CA GLN A 25 4.09 6.40 -16.04
C GLN A 25 4.12 4.88 -15.83
N LEU A 26 4.57 4.44 -14.66
CA LEU A 26 4.35 3.09 -14.18
C LEU A 26 3.13 3.09 -13.27
N ALA A 27 1.99 2.74 -13.83
CA ALA A 27 0.79 2.42 -13.06
C ALA A 27 0.64 0.91 -12.96
N GLU A 28 0.28 0.42 -11.77
CA GLU A 28 -0.21 -0.95 -11.67
C GLU A 28 -1.49 -1.03 -12.52
N SER A 29 -1.61 -2.08 -13.34
CA SER A 29 -2.82 -2.24 -14.14
C SER A 29 -3.97 -2.64 -13.21
N ALA A 30 -4.66 -1.64 -12.66
CA ALA A 30 -5.83 -1.80 -11.81
C ALA A 30 -6.86 -2.77 -12.43
N TRP A 31 -7.03 -2.71 -13.74
CA TRP A 31 -7.89 -3.64 -14.49
C TRP A 31 -7.35 -5.07 -14.52
N ALA A 32 -6.04 -5.29 -14.60
CA ALA A 32 -5.47 -6.63 -14.54
C ALA A 32 -5.70 -7.29 -13.17
N ILE A 33 -5.57 -6.51 -12.08
CA ILE A 33 -5.87 -6.97 -10.71
C ILE A 33 -7.36 -7.33 -10.59
N VAL A 34 -8.24 -6.43 -11.04
CA VAL A 34 -9.69 -6.67 -11.02
C VAL A 34 -10.05 -7.92 -11.82
N LEU A 35 -9.54 -8.06 -13.04
CA LEU A 35 -9.82 -9.22 -13.89
C LEU A 35 -9.28 -10.52 -13.29
N PHE A 36 -8.09 -10.49 -12.70
CA PHE A 36 -7.53 -11.65 -12.00
C PHE A 36 -8.39 -12.06 -10.80
N CYS A 37 -8.77 -11.12 -9.94
CA CYS A 37 -9.63 -11.38 -8.79
C CYS A 37 -11.01 -11.88 -9.20
N VAL A 38 -11.61 -11.31 -10.25
CA VAL A 38 -12.88 -11.79 -10.83
C VAL A 38 -12.74 -13.21 -11.38
N ALA A 39 -11.66 -13.52 -12.09
CA ALA A 39 -11.42 -14.86 -12.60
C ALA A 39 -11.25 -15.88 -11.47
N CYS A 40 -10.43 -15.56 -10.46
CA CYS A 40 -10.28 -16.39 -9.26
C CYS A 40 -11.60 -16.56 -8.50
N GLY A 41 -12.39 -15.49 -8.37
CA GLY A 41 -13.71 -15.51 -7.76
C GLY A 41 -14.70 -16.40 -8.51
N ALA A 42 -14.73 -16.33 -9.84
CA ALA A 42 -15.55 -17.20 -10.68
C ALA A 42 -15.16 -18.68 -10.52
N VAL A 43 -13.86 -18.99 -10.56
CA VAL A 43 -13.34 -20.35 -10.35
C VAL A 43 -13.70 -20.85 -8.95
N GLY A 44 -13.52 -20.02 -7.92
CA GLY A 44 -13.95 -20.31 -6.55
C GLY A 44 -15.45 -20.59 -6.43
N GLY A 45 -16.28 -19.81 -7.12
CA GLY A 45 -17.73 -20.00 -7.16
C GLY A 45 -18.17 -21.32 -7.81
N VAL A 46 -17.42 -21.82 -8.79
CA VAL A 46 -17.63 -23.16 -9.38
C VAL A 46 -17.16 -24.29 -8.46
N LEU A 47 -16.05 -24.08 -7.74
CA LEU A 47 -15.49 -25.04 -6.79
C LEU A 47 -16.31 -25.15 -5.50
N LEU A 48 -17.02 -24.08 -5.11
CA LEU A 48 -17.81 -24.01 -3.89
C LEU A 48 -18.83 -25.16 -3.73
N PRO A 49 -19.73 -25.45 -4.70
CA PRO A 49 -20.66 -26.57 -4.59
C PRO A 49 -19.97 -27.94 -4.61
N LEU A 50 -18.83 -28.09 -5.30
CA LEU A 50 -18.06 -29.33 -5.31
C LEU A 50 -17.43 -29.61 -3.94
N LEU A 51 -16.85 -28.58 -3.32
CA LEU A 51 -16.32 -28.63 -1.95
C LEU A 51 -17.44 -28.90 -0.94
N ALA A 52 -18.60 -28.26 -1.09
CA ALA A 52 -19.75 -28.48 -0.21
C ALA A 52 -20.25 -29.94 -0.28
N ARG A 53 -20.37 -30.52 -1.48
CA ARG A 53 -20.74 -31.93 -1.66
C ARG A 53 -19.70 -32.88 -1.07
N TRP A 54 -18.42 -32.57 -1.23
CA TRP A 54 -17.34 -33.35 -0.60
C TRP A 54 -17.40 -33.26 0.92
N LEU A 55 -17.64 -32.07 1.48
CA LEU A 55 -17.70 -31.85 2.93
C LEU A 55 -18.89 -32.57 3.57
N LEU A 56 -20.03 -32.64 2.86
CA LEU A 56 -21.20 -33.44 3.27
C LEU A 56 -20.93 -34.95 3.36
N THR A 57 -19.89 -35.46 2.70
CA THR A 57 -19.50 -36.88 2.84
C THR A 57 -18.68 -37.17 4.09
N LEU A 58 -18.26 -36.14 4.84
CA LEU A 58 -17.49 -36.30 6.07
C LEU A 58 -18.41 -36.39 7.30
N PRO A 59 -18.32 -37.48 8.10
CA PRO A 59 -19.25 -37.77 9.20
C PRO A 59 -19.15 -36.83 10.42
N TRP A 60 -18.37 -35.76 10.36
CA TRP A 60 -18.08 -34.85 11.49
C TRP A 60 -18.20 -33.36 11.15
N ALA A 61 -18.82 -33.00 10.02
CA ALA A 61 -18.85 -31.61 9.54
C ALA A 61 -19.94 -30.75 10.24
N PRO A 62 -19.59 -29.63 10.90
CA PRO A 62 -20.52 -28.79 11.66
C PRO A 62 -21.30 -27.77 10.79
N LEU A 63 -21.50 -28.05 9.50
CA LEU A 63 -21.99 -27.11 8.48
C LEU A 63 -23.23 -27.63 7.73
N GLU A 64 -24.13 -28.32 8.42
CA GLU A 64 -25.34 -28.90 7.82
C GLU A 64 -26.24 -27.83 7.15
N GLY A 65 -26.44 -26.67 7.78
CA GLY A 65 -27.37 -25.63 7.28
C GLY A 65 -27.02 -25.00 5.92
N PRO A 66 -25.80 -24.50 5.69
CA PRO A 66 -25.40 -23.93 4.39
C PRO A 66 -25.38 -24.98 3.28
N ALA A 67 -25.05 -26.23 3.62
CA ALA A 67 -24.98 -27.32 2.66
C ALA A 67 -26.39 -27.76 2.21
N GLU A 68 -27.38 -27.73 3.11
CA GLU A 68 -28.78 -28.02 2.80
C GLU A 68 -29.42 -26.96 1.88
N LEU A 69 -29.07 -25.69 2.07
CA LEU A 69 -29.42 -24.59 1.16
C LEU A 69 -28.80 -24.77 -0.24
N LEU A 70 -27.56 -25.27 -0.32
CA LEU A 70 -26.91 -25.57 -1.60
C LEU A 70 -27.52 -26.79 -2.30
N THR A 71 -28.15 -27.72 -1.58
CA THR A 71 -28.79 -28.92 -2.18
C THR A 71 -30.27 -28.73 -2.53
N SER A 72 -30.94 -27.73 -1.95
CA SER A 72 -32.38 -27.48 -2.14
C SER A 72 -32.70 -26.62 -3.36
N VAL A 73 -31.70 -25.93 -3.92
CA VAL A 73 -31.88 -25.08 -5.11
C VAL A 73 -31.69 -25.93 -6.38
N PRO A 74 -32.67 -25.97 -7.30
CA PRO A 74 -32.55 -26.72 -8.54
C PRO A 74 -31.48 -26.13 -9.48
N GLU A 75 -30.74 -27.02 -10.17
CA GLU A 75 -29.90 -26.62 -11.30
C GLU A 75 -30.78 -26.09 -12.43
N PRO A 76 -30.41 -25.00 -13.13
CA PRO A 76 -29.10 -24.32 -13.13
C PRO A 76 -28.98 -23.14 -12.16
N ALA A 77 -30.02 -22.83 -11.37
CA ALA A 77 -30.06 -21.63 -10.53
C ALA A 77 -29.00 -21.65 -9.43
N LEU A 78 -28.69 -22.82 -8.88
CA LEU A 78 -27.62 -23.02 -7.90
C LEU A 78 -26.25 -22.64 -8.48
N THR A 79 -25.88 -23.25 -9.60
CA THR A 79 -24.59 -22.98 -10.27
C THR A 79 -24.46 -21.52 -10.68
N LEU A 80 -25.52 -20.93 -11.26
CA LEU A 80 -25.53 -19.51 -11.62
C LEU A 80 -25.40 -18.61 -10.38
N GLY A 81 -26.04 -18.97 -9.27
CA GLY A 81 -25.98 -18.26 -8.01
C GLY A 81 -24.57 -18.25 -7.41
N THR A 82 -23.91 -19.41 -7.29
CA THR A 82 -22.56 -19.50 -6.70
C THR A 82 -21.51 -18.82 -7.58
N ILE A 83 -21.62 -18.92 -8.91
CA ILE A 83 -20.76 -18.19 -9.84
C ILE A 83 -20.96 -16.69 -9.67
N THR A 84 -22.22 -16.23 -9.58
CA THR A 84 -22.52 -14.80 -9.42
C THR A 84 -21.96 -14.27 -8.10
N VAL A 85 -22.12 -14.99 -7.00
CA VAL A 85 -21.52 -14.63 -5.70
C VAL A 85 -19.99 -14.61 -5.78
N GLY A 86 -19.38 -15.61 -6.42
CA GLY A 86 -17.93 -15.68 -6.62
C GLY A 86 -17.40 -14.51 -7.46
N VAL A 87 -18.07 -14.17 -8.55
CA VAL A 87 -17.74 -13.03 -9.42
C VAL A 87 -17.88 -11.71 -8.67
N LEU A 88 -18.98 -11.51 -7.93
CA LEU A 88 -19.18 -10.30 -7.13
C LEU A 88 -18.13 -10.15 -6.02
N GLY A 89 -17.80 -11.24 -5.34
CA GLY A 89 -16.71 -11.27 -4.35
C GLY A 89 -15.36 -10.94 -4.99
N GLY A 90 -15.05 -11.55 -6.13
CA GLY A 90 -13.84 -11.27 -6.90
C GLY A 90 -13.77 -9.82 -7.39
N LEU A 91 -14.89 -9.26 -7.82
CA LEU A 91 -14.99 -7.86 -8.25
C LEU A 91 -14.75 -6.89 -7.09
N LEU A 92 -15.38 -7.15 -5.93
CA LEU A 92 -15.21 -6.32 -4.73
C LEU A 92 -13.74 -6.34 -4.27
N LEU A 93 -13.14 -7.53 -4.16
CA LEU A 93 -11.73 -7.70 -3.82
C LEU A 93 -10.79 -7.05 -4.84
N GLY A 94 -11.11 -7.19 -6.12
CA GLY A 94 -10.35 -6.57 -7.21
C GLY A 94 -10.39 -5.05 -7.13
N PHE A 95 -11.57 -4.48 -6.85
CA PHE A 95 -11.73 -3.03 -6.71
C PHE A 95 -11.00 -2.49 -5.49
N THR A 96 -11.07 -3.18 -4.34
CA THR A 96 -10.31 -2.78 -3.14
C THR A 96 -8.81 -2.83 -3.40
N ALA A 97 -8.30 -3.90 -4.04
CA ALA A 97 -6.89 -4.03 -4.37
C ALA A 97 -6.44 -2.97 -5.40
N ALA A 98 -7.25 -2.70 -6.42
CA ALA A 98 -6.99 -1.63 -7.38
C ALA A 98 -6.98 -0.25 -6.73
N HIS A 99 -7.85 0.00 -5.76
CA HIS A 99 -7.90 1.26 -5.00
C HIS A 99 -6.68 1.46 -4.08
N GLU A 100 -5.98 0.37 -3.75
CA GLU A 100 -4.74 0.41 -2.96
C GLU A 100 -3.47 0.46 -3.84
N SER A 101 -3.63 0.43 -5.17
CA SER A 101 -2.50 0.40 -6.08
C SER A 101 -1.72 1.71 -6.12
N LEU A 102 -0.39 1.59 -6.10
CA LEU A 102 0.53 2.71 -6.25
C LEU A 102 0.74 2.99 -7.74
N SER A 103 0.68 4.26 -8.12
CA SER A 103 1.18 4.71 -9.42
C SER A 103 2.38 5.63 -9.22
N VAL A 104 3.46 5.32 -9.94
CA VAL A 104 4.67 6.13 -9.95
C VAL A 104 4.72 6.82 -11.31
N ARG A 105 4.69 8.15 -11.30
CA ARG A 105 4.96 8.96 -12.50
C ARG A 105 6.31 9.61 -12.31
N VAL A 106 7.24 9.24 -13.17
CA VAL A 106 8.58 9.84 -13.22
C VAL A 106 8.58 10.83 -14.37
N ARG A 107 8.96 12.07 -14.07
CA ARG A 107 9.28 13.12 -15.05
C ARG A 107 10.74 13.51 -14.85
N ASP A 108 11.31 14.20 -15.82
CA ASP A 108 12.74 14.54 -15.79
C ASP A 108 13.15 15.44 -14.59
N THR A 109 12.18 16.13 -13.99
CA THR A 109 12.39 17.08 -12.89
C THR A 109 11.70 16.70 -11.58
N HIS A 110 10.63 15.89 -11.65
CA HIS A 110 9.77 15.59 -10.51
C HIS A 110 9.34 14.13 -10.52
N VAL A 111 9.27 13.53 -9.34
CA VAL A 111 8.67 12.21 -9.13
C VAL A 111 7.36 12.38 -8.40
N THR A 112 6.28 11.93 -9.02
CA THR A 112 4.96 11.91 -8.41
C THR A 112 4.61 10.49 -7.97
N LEU A 113 4.43 10.28 -6.67
CA LEU A 113 3.85 9.07 -6.11
C LEU A 113 2.36 9.31 -5.87
N ALA A 114 1.49 8.60 -6.58
CA ALA A 114 0.06 8.60 -6.30
C ALA A 114 -0.32 7.30 -5.58
N PHE A 115 -0.84 7.44 -4.36
CA PHE A 115 -1.28 6.36 -3.48
C PHE A 115 -2.72 6.60 -3.00
N ARG A 116 -3.29 5.63 -2.27
CA ARG A 116 -4.71 5.58 -1.85
C ARG A 116 -5.28 6.91 -1.34
N ASP A 117 -4.51 7.63 -0.53
CA ASP A 117 -4.96 8.81 0.21
C ASP A 117 -4.44 10.14 -0.38
N GLY A 118 -3.75 10.12 -1.53
CA GLY A 118 -3.27 11.33 -2.17
C GLY A 118 -2.15 11.15 -3.17
N SER A 119 -1.61 12.28 -3.62
CA SER A 119 -0.43 12.34 -4.48
C SER A 119 0.62 13.18 -3.78
N GLN A 120 1.83 12.66 -3.66
CA GLN A 120 3.00 13.41 -3.24
C GLN A 120 3.91 13.62 -4.43
N GLU A 121 4.38 14.85 -4.59
CA GLU A 121 5.32 15.24 -5.62
C GLU A 121 6.62 15.63 -4.93
N PHE A 122 7.73 15.07 -5.41
CA PHE A 122 9.08 15.32 -4.92
C PHE A 122 9.92 15.81 -6.08
N THR A 123 10.75 16.82 -5.86
CA THR A 123 11.76 17.22 -6.84
C THR A 123 12.91 16.23 -6.84
N ARG A 124 13.70 16.23 -7.92
CA ARG A 124 14.87 15.34 -8.02
C ARG A 124 15.88 15.58 -6.90
N GLU A 125 16.07 16.82 -6.48
CA GLU A 125 17.05 17.22 -5.45
C GLU A 125 16.61 16.80 -4.05
N GLU A 126 15.31 16.67 -3.82
CA GLU A 126 14.78 16.15 -2.56
C GLU A 126 15.08 14.67 -2.39
N ILE A 127 15.30 13.92 -3.48
CA ILE A 127 15.47 12.46 -3.42
C ILE A 127 16.94 12.07 -3.60
N SER A 128 17.48 11.36 -2.62
CA SER A 128 18.83 10.78 -2.71
C SER A 128 18.83 9.42 -3.37
N VAL A 129 17.93 8.52 -2.96
CA VAL A 129 17.91 7.13 -3.43
C VAL A 129 16.52 6.51 -3.24
N PHE A 130 16.16 5.67 -4.21
CA PHE A 130 15.01 4.76 -4.14
C PHE A 130 15.50 3.37 -3.79
N PHE A 131 14.78 2.66 -2.94
CA PHE A 131 15.05 1.24 -2.71
C PHE A 131 13.77 0.47 -2.41
N ARG A 132 13.85 -0.85 -2.58
CA ARG A 132 12.79 -1.77 -2.18
C ARG A 132 13.02 -2.31 -0.77
N ASP A 133 11.95 -2.35 0.01
CA ASP A 133 11.91 -3.03 1.31
C ASP A 133 10.72 -4.01 1.31
N GLY A 134 10.99 -5.26 0.93
CA GLY A 134 9.95 -6.26 0.72
C GLY A 134 9.00 -5.89 -0.42
N LYS A 135 7.74 -5.56 -0.08
CA LYS A 135 6.71 -5.08 -1.01
C LYS A 135 6.52 -3.55 -0.95
N GLN A 136 7.42 -2.83 -0.30
CA GLN A 136 7.32 -1.38 -0.15
C GLN A 136 8.41 -0.68 -0.96
N LEU A 137 8.02 0.39 -1.65
CA LEU A 137 8.94 1.34 -2.26
C LEU A 137 9.25 2.43 -1.22
N VAL A 138 10.53 2.71 -1.01
CA VAL A 138 11.00 3.70 -0.04
C VAL A 138 11.85 4.74 -0.75
N LEU A 139 11.58 6.01 -0.43
CA LEU A 139 12.31 7.17 -0.91
C LEU A 139 13.07 7.78 0.26
N LEU A 140 14.38 8.00 0.08
CA LEU A 140 15.21 8.70 1.05
C LEU A 140 15.55 10.10 0.56
N GLY A 141 15.60 11.03 1.50
CA GLY A 141 16.19 12.35 1.30
C GLY A 141 17.72 12.32 1.38
N PRO A 142 18.41 13.40 0.97
CA PRO A 142 19.85 13.57 1.14
C PRO A 142 20.32 13.46 2.59
N ASP A 143 19.46 13.83 3.54
CA ASP A 143 19.69 13.70 4.98
C ASP A 143 19.54 12.25 5.49
N GLY A 144 19.12 11.32 4.63
CA GLY A 144 18.82 9.94 5.02
C GLY A 144 17.49 9.80 5.78
N MET A 145 16.64 10.82 5.80
CA MET A 145 15.25 10.70 6.26
C MET A 145 14.41 9.97 5.21
N GLU A 146 13.37 9.26 5.66
CA GLU A 146 12.36 8.74 4.75
C GLU A 146 11.39 9.84 4.34
N LEU A 147 11.29 10.07 3.03
CA LEU A 147 10.31 11.00 2.44
C LEU A 147 8.96 10.33 2.24
N ALA A 148 8.99 9.10 1.73
CA ALA A 148 7.81 8.31 1.45
C ALA A 148 8.13 6.82 1.59
N ARG A 149 7.11 6.05 1.99
CA ARG A 149 7.15 4.59 2.09
C ARG A 149 5.76 4.06 1.73
N GLU A 150 5.63 3.52 0.53
CA GLU A 150 4.36 3.04 0.00
C GLU A 150 4.40 1.58 -0.39
N HIS A 151 3.26 0.90 -0.30
CA HIS A 151 3.12 -0.42 -0.91
C HIS A 151 3.29 -0.31 -2.43
N CYS A 152 4.06 -1.21 -3.01
CA CYS A 152 4.33 -1.22 -4.45
C CYS A 152 4.02 -2.59 -5.03
N GLY A 153 3.00 -2.65 -5.89
CA GLY A 153 2.68 -3.83 -6.70
C GLY A 153 3.37 -3.86 -8.07
N LEU A 154 4.20 -2.85 -8.38
CA LEU A 154 4.89 -2.76 -9.67
C LEU A 154 6.05 -3.78 -9.77
N PRO A 155 6.35 -4.27 -10.98
CA PRO A 155 7.53 -5.11 -11.19
C PRO A 155 8.82 -4.31 -10.95
N TRP A 156 9.55 -4.67 -9.89
CA TRP A 156 10.74 -3.96 -9.42
C TRP A 156 11.76 -3.62 -10.51
N ARG A 157 12.05 -4.56 -11.41
CA ARG A 157 13.02 -4.33 -12.50
C ARG A 157 12.59 -3.19 -13.41
N ARG A 158 11.32 -3.16 -13.84
CA ARG A 158 10.82 -2.07 -14.70
C ARG A 158 10.83 -0.72 -13.97
N LEU A 159 10.55 -0.72 -12.67
CA LEU A 159 10.60 0.49 -11.87
C LEU A 159 12.03 1.01 -11.73
N ALA A 160 12.98 0.12 -11.43
CA ALA A 160 14.40 0.46 -11.34
C ALA A 160 14.95 0.98 -12.68
N ASP A 161 14.63 0.29 -13.78
CA ASP A 161 15.04 0.69 -15.14
C ASP A 161 14.50 2.09 -15.47
N ALA A 162 13.20 2.34 -15.24
CA ALA A 162 12.60 3.65 -15.48
C ALA A 162 13.19 4.76 -14.60
N LEU A 163 13.41 4.49 -13.31
CA LEU A 163 14.04 5.46 -12.40
C LEU A 163 15.48 5.78 -12.85
N ALA A 164 16.23 4.76 -13.28
CA ALA A 164 17.60 4.94 -13.78
C ALA A 164 17.63 5.72 -15.10
N GLU A 165 16.68 5.48 -16.01
CA GLU A 165 16.52 6.23 -17.27
C GLU A 165 16.31 7.74 -17.01
N HIS A 166 15.58 8.09 -15.95
CA HIS A 166 15.39 9.48 -15.51
C HIS A 166 16.48 9.98 -14.53
N GLY A 167 17.56 9.22 -14.35
CA GLY A 167 18.72 9.66 -13.58
C GLY A 167 18.53 9.67 -12.07
N HIS A 168 17.60 8.88 -11.53
CA HIS A 168 17.46 8.62 -10.11
C HIS A 168 18.33 7.44 -9.66
N ALA A 169 18.87 7.51 -8.45
CA ALA A 169 19.62 6.40 -7.88
C ALA A 169 18.68 5.30 -7.37
N TRP A 170 18.96 4.06 -7.73
CA TRP A 170 18.27 2.86 -7.25
C TRP A 170 19.24 2.00 -6.43
N ALA A 171 18.81 1.57 -5.25
CA ALA A 171 19.50 0.59 -4.42
C ALA A 171 18.64 -0.66 -4.25
N GLU A 172 19.27 -1.83 -4.31
CA GLU A 172 18.58 -3.13 -4.15
C GLU A 172 18.09 -3.38 -2.72
N GLU A 173 18.74 -2.76 -1.75
CA GLU A 173 18.42 -2.84 -0.31
C GLU A 173 18.60 -1.46 0.35
N ASP A 174 18.06 -1.33 1.58
CA ASP A 174 18.24 -0.14 2.41
C ASP A 174 19.72 0.15 2.68
N PRO A 175 20.27 1.29 2.22
CA PRO A 175 21.67 1.65 2.46
C PRO A 175 22.02 1.75 3.95
N TYR A 176 21.04 2.07 4.80
CA TYR A 176 21.20 2.24 6.25
C TYR A 176 20.81 0.98 7.03
N ARG A 177 20.63 -0.16 6.36
CA ARG A 177 20.20 -1.43 6.99
C ARG A 177 21.01 -1.80 8.23
N ALA A 178 22.33 -1.59 8.19
CA ALA A 178 23.24 -1.94 9.28
C ALA A 178 23.09 -1.05 10.53
N GLU A 179 22.47 0.13 10.41
CA GLU A 179 22.30 1.07 11.51
C GLU A 179 21.04 0.80 12.33
N PHE A 180 20.11 0.01 11.79
CA PHE A 180 18.88 -0.33 12.47
C PHE A 180 19.14 -1.22 13.67
N ARG A 181 18.59 -0.81 14.81
CA ARG A 181 18.67 -1.54 16.08
C ARG A 181 17.26 -1.93 16.51
N ARG A 182 17.12 -3.11 17.09
CA ARG A 182 15.83 -3.56 17.61
C ARG A 182 15.37 -2.61 18.71
N TRP A 183 14.13 -2.13 18.62
CA TRP A 183 13.50 -1.41 19.70
C TRP A 183 13.02 -2.38 20.78
N VAL A 184 13.30 -2.02 22.03
CA VAL A 184 12.74 -2.60 23.25
C VAL A 184 12.24 -1.44 24.12
N PRO A 185 11.09 -1.56 24.80
CA PRO A 185 10.62 -0.50 25.69
C PRO A 185 11.70 -0.02 26.68
N GLY A 186 11.96 1.29 26.71
CA GLY A 186 12.99 1.86 27.59
C GLY A 186 14.43 1.73 27.07
N THR A 187 14.63 1.43 25.77
CA THR A 187 15.96 1.42 25.16
C THR A 187 16.58 2.81 25.26
N PRO A 188 17.82 2.94 25.77
CA PRO A 188 18.49 4.24 25.86
C PRO A 188 18.88 4.77 24.48
N GLY A 189 19.06 6.09 24.38
CA GLY A 189 19.52 6.77 23.16
C GLY A 189 18.39 7.19 22.21
N LEU A 190 17.13 6.96 22.56
CA LEU A 190 15.99 7.55 21.85
C LEU A 190 15.78 9.01 22.26
N PRO A 191 15.38 9.89 21.31
CA PRO A 191 14.93 11.24 21.63
C PRO A 191 13.75 11.23 22.62
N GLU A 192 13.59 12.34 23.34
CA GLU A 192 12.46 12.53 24.24
C GLU A 192 11.13 12.32 23.49
N GLY A 193 10.21 11.58 24.11
CA GLY A 193 8.91 11.24 23.52
C GLY A 193 8.92 10.09 22.51
N ALA A 194 10.05 9.77 21.87
CA ALA A 194 10.09 8.72 20.83
C ALA A 194 9.74 7.32 21.36
N ASP A 195 10.18 6.98 22.57
CA ASP A 195 9.85 5.69 23.19
C ASP A 195 8.35 5.54 23.50
N ALA A 196 7.65 6.64 23.81
CA ALA A 196 6.20 6.63 23.98
C ALA A 196 5.47 6.41 22.66
N LEU A 197 5.89 7.10 21.58
CA LEU A 197 5.34 6.91 20.24
C LEU A 197 5.58 5.48 19.72
N LEU A 198 6.76 4.90 19.96
CA LEU A 198 7.06 3.50 19.58
C LEU A 198 6.17 2.49 20.32
N ARG A 199 5.85 2.74 21.60
CA ARG A 199 4.87 1.91 22.34
C ARG A 199 3.47 2.03 21.78
N ALA A 200 2.99 3.26 21.55
CA ALA A 200 1.67 3.48 20.95
C ALA A 200 1.56 2.81 19.58
N ARG A 201 2.61 2.93 18.76
CA ARG A 201 2.69 2.30 17.44
C ARG A 201 2.72 0.78 17.53
N ALA A 202 3.44 0.21 18.51
CA ALA A 202 3.44 -1.23 18.75
C ALA A 202 2.03 -1.77 19.06
N GLN A 203 1.20 -0.96 19.73
CA GLN A 203 -0.19 -1.31 20.03
C GLN A 203 -1.08 -1.21 18.79
N ALA A 204 -1.02 -0.11 18.05
CA ALA A 204 -1.78 0.07 16.80
C ALA A 204 -1.48 -1.05 15.79
N ARG A 205 -0.22 -1.48 15.67
CA ARG A 205 0.17 -2.58 14.76
C ARG A 205 -0.43 -3.95 15.10
N LYS A 206 -1.12 -4.13 16.23
CA LYS A 206 -1.74 -5.41 16.58
C LYS A 206 -3.04 -5.67 15.81
N HIS A 207 -3.65 -4.62 15.28
CA HIS A 207 -4.94 -4.68 14.58
C HIS A 207 -4.78 -4.04 13.20
N GLU A 208 -5.34 -4.68 12.16
CA GLU A 208 -5.24 -4.15 10.80
C GLU A 208 -6.03 -2.85 10.63
N ASP A 209 -7.12 -2.68 11.37
CA ASP A 209 -7.97 -1.47 11.35
C ASP A 209 -7.21 -0.20 11.80
N ASP A 210 -6.15 -0.36 12.58
CA ASP A 210 -5.34 0.74 13.14
C ASP A 210 -4.09 1.04 12.29
N ALA A 211 -4.03 0.54 11.05
CA ALA A 211 -2.89 0.77 10.15
C ALA A 211 -2.63 2.27 9.88
N LYS A 212 -3.70 3.07 9.83
CA LYS A 212 -3.62 4.53 9.67
C LYS A 212 -2.94 5.18 10.88
N ASP A 213 -3.33 4.79 12.09
CA ASP A 213 -2.76 5.31 13.32
C ASP A 213 -1.28 4.93 13.44
N ALA A 214 -0.93 3.70 13.08
CA ALA A 214 0.47 3.25 13.03
C ALA A 214 1.33 4.05 12.03
N ARG A 215 0.70 4.56 10.95
CA ARG A 215 1.33 5.40 9.93
C ARG A 215 1.47 6.85 10.40
N GLU A 216 0.46 7.39 11.07
CA GLU A 216 0.53 8.72 11.70
C GLU A 216 1.65 8.80 12.74
N LEU A 217 1.71 7.80 13.63
CA LEU A 217 2.76 7.70 14.66
C LEU A 217 4.17 7.55 14.06
N ARG A 218 4.29 6.91 12.89
CA ARG A 218 5.56 6.87 12.14
C ARG A 218 5.97 8.27 11.67
N GLY A 219 5.02 9.07 11.19
CA GLY A 219 5.26 10.46 10.79
C GLY A 219 5.76 11.32 11.97
N GLU A 220 5.16 11.16 13.15
CA GLU A 220 5.63 11.84 14.36
C GLU A 220 7.05 11.40 14.77
N LEU A 221 7.37 10.11 14.65
CA LEU A 221 8.73 9.59 14.87
C LEU A 221 9.74 10.18 13.89
N LEU A 222 9.38 10.34 12.61
CA LEU A 222 10.23 10.99 11.62
C LEU A 222 10.50 12.46 12.00
N ARG A 223 9.51 13.20 12.54
CA ARG A 223 9.75 14.58 13.02
C ARG A 223 10.80 14.62 14.15
N LEU A 224 10.85 13.58 14.99
CA LEU A 224 11.88 13.41 16.01
C LEU A 224 13.23 12.89 15.47
N GLY A 225 13.37 12.68 14.15
CA GLY A 225 14.58 12.13 13.54
C GLY A 225 14.74 10.62 13.73
N VAL A 226 13.66 9.92 14.08
CA VAL A 226 13.63 8.47 14.29
C VAL A 226 13.02 7.80 13.07
N VAL A 227 13.83 7.04 12.34
CA VAL A 227 13.37 6.20 11.22
C VAL A 227 13.11 4.80 11.76
N VAL A 228 11.92 4.26 11.47
CA VAL A 228 11.49 2.95 11.97
C VAL A 228 11.46 1.94 10.85
N ARG A 229 11.91 0.71 11.07
CA ARG A 229 11.72 -0.40 10.13
C ARG A 229 11.01 -1.53 10.83
N ASP A 230 10.03 -2.12 10.18
CA ASP A 230 9.32 -3.27 10.72
C ASP A 230 9.87 -4.53 10.08
N GLU A 231 10.24 -5.50 10.91
CA GLU A 231 10.50 -6.87 10.45
C GLU A 231 9.63 -7.80 11.29
N GLU A 232 8.74 -8.53 10.61
CA GLU A 232 7.74 -9.39 11.26
C GLU A 232 6.94 -8.60 12.34
N LYS A 233 6.98 -9.09 13.58
CA LYS A 233 6.32 -8.51 14.76
C LYS A 233 7.23 -7.56 15.54
N ARG A 234 8.39 -7.19 14.99
CA ARG A 234 9.42 -6.39 15.68
C ARG A 234 9.59 -5.04 15.00
N GLN A 235 9.84 -4.02 15.82
CA GLN A 235 10.20 -2.69 15.36
C GLN A 235 11.70 -2.51 15.54
N TYR A 236 12.34 -1.96 14.53
CA TYR A 236 13.73 -1.53 14.52
C TYR A 236 13.75 -0.03 14.30
N TRP A 237 14.80 0.63 14.77
CA TRP A 237 14.93 2.06 14.64
C TRP A 237 16.37 2.44 14.34
N ARG A 238 16.53 3.56 13.66
CA ARG A 238 17.79 4.29 13.55
C ARG A 238 17.53 5.77 13.77
N LEU A 239 18.58 6.50 14.12
CA LEU A 239 18.53 7.96 14.17
C LEU A 239 19.11 8.51 12.89
N VAL A 240 18.50 9.58 12.40
CA VAL A 240 19.13 10.42 11.40
C VAL A 240 19.96 11.46 12.11
N ARG A 241 21.26 11.49 11.81
CA ARG A 241 22.14 12.57 12.27
C ARG A 241 21.68 13.85 11.59
N ARG A 242 21.13 14.76 12.38
CA ARG A 242 21.02 16.17 11.99
C ARG A 242 22.39 16.78 12.25
N ASP A 243 23.20 16.88 11.19
CA ASP A 243 24.40 17.72 11.23
C ASP A 243 24.01 19.21 11.26
#